data_AF-A0A430R6L4-F1
#
_entry.id   AF-A0A430R6L4-F1
#
_cell.length_a   1.000
_cell.length_b   1.000
_cell.length_c   1.000
_cell.angle_alpha   90.00
_cell.angle_beta   90.00
_cell.angle_gamma   90.00
#
_symmetry.space_group_name_H-M   'P 1'
#
loop_
_entity.id
_entity.type
_entity.pdbx_description
1 polymer ?
#
loop_
_entity_poly.entity_id
_entity_poly.type
_entity_poly.pdbx_seq_one_letter_code
_entity_poly.pdbx_strand_id
1 'polypeptide(L)'
;MIPASRLALTTALLWFLAASLVGLLLGLGLLPYSWRPAHAHMQLLGFVSLMIYGVAYHALPRFRGVVFRRPGLALLQVLLANLSLLGMALAWGFGLGTYIWGFFALLSLLAGGLFVLLMLEVLWG
;
A
#
# COMPACT_ATOMS: atom_id res chain seq x y z
N MET A 1 9.56 -14.16 9.68
CA MET A 1 8.83 -13.29 8.73
C MET A 1 9.88 -12.38 8.09
N ILE A 2 9.88 -12.18 6.78
CA ILE A 2 10.83 -11.23 6.17
C ILE A 2 10.48 -9.78 6.55
N PRO A 3 11.45 -8.84 6.54
CA PRO A 3 11.21 -7.44 6.90
C PRO A 3 10.07 -6.78 6.12
N ALA A 4 9.95 -7.08 4.81
CA ALA A 4 8.88 -6.57 3.96
C ALA A 4 7.48 -6.93 4.49
N SER A 5 7.30 -8.19 4.94
CA SER A 5 6.04 -8.65 5.51
C SER A 5 5.71 -7.90 6.79
N ARG A 6 6.69 -7.75 7.70
CA ARG A 6 6.50 -7.00 8.95
C ARG A 6 6.12 -5.55 8.66
N LEU A 7 6.89 -4.88 7.81
CA LEU A 7 6.66 -3.48 7.45
C LEU A 7 5.26 -3.29 6.86
N ALA A 8 4.89 -4.10 5.86
CA ALA A 8 3.59 -3.99 5.20
C ALA A 8 2.43 -4.17 6.18
N LEU A 9 2.49 -5.17 7.06
CA LEU A 9 1.46 -5.39 8.07
C LEU A 9 1.38 -4.25 9.09
N THR A 10 2.53 -3.75 9.55
CA THR A 10 2.55 -2.61 10.49
C THR A 10 1.99 -1.35 9.86
N THR A 11 2.41 -1.01 8.63
CA THR A 11 1.92 0.19 7.95
C THR A 11 0.46 0.02 7.54
N ALA A 12 -0.01 -1.19 7.23
CA ALA A 12 -1.43 -1.43 6.95
C ALA A 12 -2.33 -1.05 8.13
N LEU A 13 -1.94 -1.44 9.35
CA LEU A 13 -2.69 -1.08 10.56
C LEU A 13 -2.65 0.43 10.84
N LEU A 14 -1.50 1.07 10.60
CA LEU A 14 -1.37 2.53 10.74
C LEU A 14 -2.24 3.27 9.71
N TRP A 15 -2.24 2.82 8.45
CA TRP A 15 -3.11 3.37 7.41
C TRP A 15 -4.58 3.15 7.71
N PHE A 16 -4.96 1.98 8.24
CA PHE A 16 -6.34 1.74 8.66
C PHE A 16 -6.80 2.72 9.75
N LEU A 17 -5.96 2.93 10.77
CA LEU A 17 -6.26 3.89 11.83
C LEU A 17 -6.37 5.32 11.27
N ALA A 18 -5.42 5.73 10.45
CA ALA A 18 -5.43 7.05 9.81
C ALA A 18 -6.64 7.23 8.89
N ALA A 19 -6.97 6.22 8.08
CA ALA A 19 -8.12 6.24 7.18
C ALA A 19 -9.42 6.35 7.96
N SER A 20 -9.56 5.60 9.06
CA SER A 20 -10.73 5.65 9.94
C SER A 20 -10.90 7.04 10.58
N LEU A 21 -9.80 7.68 11.00
CA LEU A 21 -9.83 9.06 11.49
C LEU A 21 -10.27 10.03 10.39
N VAL A 22 -9.72 9.93 9.17
CA VAL A 22 -10.16 10.77 8.03
C VAL A 22 -11.64 10.55 7.73
N GLY A 23 -12.12 9.30 7.79
CA GLY A 23 -13.53 8.96 7.59
C GLY A 23 -14.44 9.57 8.65
N LEU A 24 -14.04 9.54 9.92
CA LEU A 24 -14.74 10.20 11.02
C LEU A 24 -14.81 11.72 10.79
N LEU A 25 -13.68 12.36 10.48
CA LEU A 25 -13.61 13.80 10.26
C LEU A 25 -14.46 14.24 9.06
N LEU A 26 -14.51 13.43 7.99
CA LEU A 26 -15.43 13.62 6.86
C LEU A 26 -16.89 13.50 7.30
N GLY A 27 -17.22 12.50 8.12
CA GLY A 27 -18.58 12.28 8.64
C GLY A 27 -19.07 13.41 9.55
N LEU A 28 -18.15 14.05 10.28
CA LEU A 28 -18.41 15.23 11.12
C LEU A 28 -18.39 16.56 10.36
N GLY A 29 -18.10 16.55 9.05
CA GLY A 29 -18.00 17.78 8.24
C GLY A 29 -16.76 18.63 8.51
N LEU A 30 -15.73 18.07 9.17
CA LEU A 30 -14.48 18.77 9.52
C LEU A 30 -13.42 18.74 8.42
N LEU A 31 -13.61 17.90 7.39
CA LEU A 31 -12.73 17.84 6.22
C LEU A 31 -13.51 18.14 4.93
N PRO A 32 -12.88 18.80 3.95
CA PRO A 32 -13.51 19.04 2.67
C PRO A 32 -13.70 17.74 1.88
N TYR A 33 -14.68 17.76 0.97
CA TYR A 33 -15.06 16.58 0.17
C TYR A 33 -13.91 16.02 -0.69
N SER A 34 -12.89 16.83 -0.99
CA SER A 34 -11.65 16.41 -1.66
C SER A 34 -10.89 15.29 -0.94
N TRP A 35 -11.14 15.08 0.36
CA TRP A 35 -10.56 14.00 1.14
C TRP A 35 -11.25 12.64 0.92
N ARG A 36 -12.40 12.57 0.23
CA ARG A 36 -13.08 11.27 0.00
C ARG A 36 -12.24 10.30 -0.83
N PRO A 37 -11.63 10.70 -1.97
CA PRO A 37 -10.72 9.82 -2.68
C PRO A 37 -9.48 9.48 -1.84
N ALA A 38 -8.96 10.42 -1.04
CA ALA A 38 -7.84 10.15 -0.13
C ALA A 38 -8.19 9.04 0.88
N HIS A 39 -9.34 9.16 1.55
CA HIS A 39 -9.89 8.13 2.46
C HIS A 39 -10.01 6.77 1.76
N ALA A 40 -10.56 6.73 0.55
CA ALA A 40 -10.72 5.50 -0.21
C ALA A 40 -9.37 4.84 -0.55
N HIS A 41 -8.36 5.61 -0.98
CA HIS A 41 -7.02 5.08 -1.26
C HIS A 41 -6.32 4.62 0.01
N MET A 42 -6.47 5.34 1.13
CA MET A 42 -5.91 4.92 2.42
C MET A 42 -6.53 3.60 2.90
N GLN A 43 -7.83 3.37 2.70
CA GLN A 43 -8.46 2.08 3.01
C GLN A 43 -8.02 0.97 2.04
N LEU A 44 -8.12 1.20 0.73
CA LEU A 44 -7.90 0.16 -0.26
C LEU A 44 -6.41 -0.15 -0.44
N LEU A 45 -5.59 0.85 -0.73
CA LEU A 45 -4.16 0.64 -0.96
C LEU A 45 -3.39 0.58 0.36
N GLY A 46 -3.79 1.39 1.34
CA GLY A 46 -3.10 1.48 2.63
C GLY A 46 -3.42 0.32 3.55
N PHE A 47 -4.69 0.01 3.77
CA PHE A 47 -5.04 -1.12 4.63
C PHE A 47 -5.10 -2.43 3.84
N VAL A 48 -6.03 -2.56 2.87
CA VAL A 48 -6.33 -3.83 2.22
C VAL A 48 -5.13 -4.36 1.42
N SER A 49 -4.57 -3.57 0.50
CA SER A 49 -3.46 -4.04 -0.34
C SER A 49 -2.19 -4.31 0.45
N LEU A 50 -1.80 -3.46 1.40
CA LEU A 50 -0.62 -3.74 2.24
C LEU A 50 -0.83 -4.95 3.15
N MET A 51 -2.06 -5.18 3.64
CA MET A 51 -2.39 -6.41 4.36
C MET A 51 -2.19 -7.63 3.45
N ILE A 52 -2.70 -7.58 2.21
CA ILE A 52 -2.52 -8.63 1.21
C ILE A 52 -1.02 -8.85 0.92
N TYR A 53 -0.24 -7.79 0.68
CA TYR A 53 1.19 -7.91 0.42
C TYR A 53 1.92 -8.55 1.59
N GLY A 54 1.68 -8.05 2.80
CA GLY A 54 2.31 -8.53 4.02
C GLY A 54 2.01 -10.00 4.31
N VAL A 55 0.76 -10.41 4.15
CA VAL A 55 0.31 -11.80 4.30
C VAL A 55 0.86 -12.67 3.17
N ALA A 56 0.78 -12.25 1.91
CA ALA A 56 1.24 -13.03 0.76
C ALA A 56 2.74 -13.31 0.82
N TYR A 57 3.57 -12.30 1.17
CA TYR A 57 5.01 -12.48 1.38
C TYR A 57 5.34 -13.48 2.51
N HIS A 58 4.40 -13.69 3.44
CA HIS A 58 4.56 -14.64 4.54
C HIS A 58 4.00 -16.04 4.19
N ALA A 59 2.77 -16.10 3.71
CA ALA A 59 2.00 -17.32 3.59
C ALA A 59 2.34 -18.10 2.31
N LEU A 60 2.44 -17.44 1.16
CA LEU A 60 2.61 -18.14 -0.13
C LEU A 60 3.90 -18.97 -0.23
N PRO A 61 5.09 -18.48 0.19
CA PRO A 61 6.30 -19.29 0.16
C PRO A 61 6.18 -20.52 1.06
N ARG A 62 5.48 -20.40 2.19
CA ARG A 62 5.25 -21.51 3.12
C ARG A 62 4.30 -22.55 2.55
N PHE A 63 3.21 -22.13 1.91
CA PHE A 63 2.31 -23.05 1.23
C PHE A 63 2.99 -23.78 0.08
N ARG A 64 3.90 -23.10 -0.63
CA ARG A 64 4.73 -23.69 -1.69
C ARG A 64 5.91 -24.52 -1.17
N GLY A 65 6.25 -24.43 0.12
CA GLY A 65 7.45 -25.07 0.68
C GLY A 65 8.77 -24.49 0.17
N VAL A 66 8.78 -23.24 -0.30
CA VAL A 66 9.97 -22.58 -0.87
C VAL A 66 10.46 -21.42 0.00
N VAL A 67 11.75 -21.12 -0.11
CA VAL A 67 12.34 -19.92 0.52
C VAL A 67 12.04 -18.70 -0.35
N PHE A 68 11.71 -17.57 0.28
CA PHE A 68 11.53 -16.31 -0.44
C PHE A 68 12.88 -15.78 -0.93
N ARG A 69 13.12 -15.84 -2.25
CA ARG A 69 14.45 -15.61 -2.85
C ARG A 69 14.95 -14.16 -2.78
N ARG A 70 14.04 -13.18 -2.94
CA ARG A 70 14.42 -11.77 -3.15
C ARG A 70 13.83 -10.82 -2.10
N PRO A 71 14.13 -11.00 -0.80
CA PRO A 71 13.50 -10.22 0.28
C PRO A 71 13.78 -8.72 0.20
N GLY A 72 14.92 -8.31 -0.40
CA GLY A 72 15.24 -6.90 -0.62
C GLY A 72 14.30 -6.20 -1.61
N LEU A 73 13.93 -6.87 -2.71
CA LEU A 73 12.98 -6.32 -3.69
C LEU A 73 11.56 -6.24 -3.10
N ALA A 74 11.16 -7.21 -2.28
CA ALA A 74 9.90 -7.14 -1.54
C ALA A 74 9.88 -5.94 -0.59
N LEU A 75 11.00 -5.64 0.08
CA LEU A 75 11.11 -4.47 0.96
C LEU A 75 11.00 -3.16 0.16
N LEU A 76 11.73 -3.05 -0.96
CA LEU A 76 11.63 -1.91 -1.87
C LEU A 76 10.19 -1.72 -2.36
N GLN A 77 9.51 -2.80 -2.73
CA GLN A 77 8.13 -2.78 -3.17
C GLN A 77 7.20 -2.18 -2.11
N VAL A 78 7.33 -2.60 -0.85
CA VAL A 78 6.50 -2.10 0.26
C VAL A 78 6.81 -0.64 0.58
N LEU A 79 8.08 -0.23 0.52
CA LEU A 79 8.47 1.18 0.68
C LEU A 79 7.87 2.05 -0.40
N LEU A 80 7.94 1.60 -1.66
CA LEU A 80 7.36 2.30 -2.80
C LEU A 80 5.84 2.38 -2.70
N ALA A 81 5.17 1.31 -2.27
CA ALA A 81 3.74 1.28 -2.03
C ALA A 81 3.32 2.33 -0.98
N ASN A 82 4.02 2.41 0.15
CA ASN A 82 3.74 3.41 1.18
C ASN A 82 4.00 4.85 0.69
N LEU A 83 5.12 5.08 0.00
CA LEU A 83 5.46 6.40 -0.55
C LEU A 83 4.42 6.88 -1.58
N SER A 84 4.03 5.98 -2.49
CA SER A 84 3.02 6.27 -3.51
C SER A 84 1.66 6.62 -2.90
N LEU A 85 1.22 5.85 -1.90
CA LEU A 85 -0.02 6.11 -1.20
C LEU A 85 0.00 7.46 -0.48
N LEU A 86 1.07 7.74 0.28
CA LEU A 86 1.18 9.01 1.00
C LEU A 86 1.05 10.19 0.03
N GLY A 87 1.78 10.15 -1.09
CA GLY A 87 1.70 11.19 -2.10
C GLY A 87 0.32 11.33 -2.74
N MET A 88 -0.35 10.22 -3.09
CA MET A 88 -1.71 10.27 -3.63
C MET A 88 -2.74 10.80 -2.63
N ALA A 89 -2.65 10.38 -1.36
CA ALA A 89 -3.56 10.83 -0.31
C ALA A 89 -3.41 12.33 -0.05
N LEU A 90 -2.18 12.83 0.03
CA LEU A 90 -1.90 14.27 0.16
C LEU A 90 -2.35 15.05 -1.07
N ALA A 91 -2.14 14.52 -2.28
CA ALA A 91 -2.55 15.17 -3.51
C ALA A 91 -4.07 15.37 -3.60
N TRP A 92 -4.84 14.37 -3.19
CA TRP A 92 -6.30 14.50 -3.08
C TRP A 92 -6.72 15.41 -1.92
N GLY A 93 -6.21 15.17 -0.71
CA GLY A 93 -6.62 15.90 0.49
C GLY A 93 -6.37 17.40 0.39
N PHE A 94 -5.20 17.79 -0.11
CA PHE A 94 -4.77 19.19 -0.21
C PHE A 94 -4.91 19.78 -1.62
N GLY A 95 -5.43 19.02 -2.59
CA GLY A 95 -5.64 19.52 -3.95
C GLY A 95 -4.35 19.88 -4.68
N LEU A 96 -3.29 19.07 -4.54
CA LEU A 96 -1.96 19.34 -5.12
C LEU A 96 -1.90 19.18 -6.65
N GLY A 97 -3.03 18.87 -7.30
CA GLY A 97 -3.16 18.80 -8.75
C GLY A 97 -2.82 17.44 -9.37
N THR A 98 -3.28 17.27 -10.61
CA THR A 98 -3.26 15.98 -11.32
C THR A 98 -1.87 15.47 -11.64
N TYR A 99 -0.89 16.35 -11.89
CA TYR A 99 0.48 15.93 -12.20
C TYR A 99 1.17 15.27 -11.00
N ILE A 100 1.01 15.87 -9.81
CA ILE A 100 1.57 15.31 -8.57
C ILE A 100 0.88 13.98 -8.25
N TRP A 101 -0.45 13.95 -8.33
CA TRP A 101 -1.19 12.70 -8.14
C TRP A 101 -0.76 11.62 -9.14
N GLY A 102 -0.65 11.97 -10.42
CA GLY A 102 -0.28 11.05 -11.51
C GLY A 102 1.13 10.46 -11.34
N PHE A 103 2.09 11.25 -10.86
CA PHE A 103 3.43 10.76 -10.52
C PHE A 103 3.36 9.67 -9.44
N PHE A 104 2.64 9.92 -8.34
CA PHE A 104 2.51 8.93 -7.28
C PHE A 104 1.64 7.73 -7.70
N ALA A 105 0.65 7.91 -8.57
CA ALA A 105 -0.12 6.82 -9.15
C ALA A 105 0.77 5.90 -10.01
N LEU A 106 1.72 6.46 -10.78
CA LEU A 106 2.72 5.68 -11.50
C LEU A 106 3.61 4.87 -10.55
N LEU A 107 4.08 5.48 -9.46
CA LEU A 107 4.85 4.74 -8.44
C LEU A 107 4.02 3.60 -7.81
N SER A 108 2.72 3.83 -7.60
CA SER A 108 1.80 2.80 -7.10
C SER A 108 1.66 1.64 -8.09
N LEU A 109 1.54 1.94 -9.39
CA LEU A 109 1.52 0.93 -10.45
C LEU A 109 2.81 0.11 -10.48
N LEU A 110 3.97 0.76 -10.39
CA LEU A 110 5.27 0.08 -10.34
C LEU A 110 5.39 -0.82 -9.09
N ALA A 111 4.92 -0.36 -7.93
CA ALA A 111 4.89 -1.15 -6.71
C ALA A 111 3.96 -2.37 -6.84
N GLY A 112 2.78 -2.20 -7.44
CA GLY A 112 1.85 -3.30 -7.72
C GLY A 112 2.44 -4.30 -8.71
N GLY A 113 3.05 -3.82 -9.79
CA GLY A 113 3.73 -4.66 -10.77
C GLY A 113 4.88 -5.47 -10.17
N LEU A 114 5.71 -4.84 -9.32
CA LEU A 114 6.78 -5.54 -8.62
C LEU A 114 6.25 -6.62 -7.67
N PHE A 115 5.13 -6.36 -6.98
CA PHE A 115 4.47 -7.38 -6.16
C PHE A 115 4.02 -8.57 -7.01
N VAL A 116 3.34 -8.31 -8.13
CA VAL A 116 2.90 -9.37 -9.06
C VAL A 116 4.09 -10.21 -9.50
N LEU A 117 5.17 -9.59 -10.00
CA LEU A 117 6.35 -10.31 -10.45
C LEU A 117 6.97 -11.20 -9.36
N LEU A 118 7.06 -10.69 -8.12
CA LEU A 118 7.57 -11.46 -6.98
C LEU A 118 6.65 -12.62 -6.62
N MET A 119 5.33 -12.46 -6.71
CA MET A 119 4.38 -13.55 -6.46
C MET A 119 4.43 -14.62 -7.55
N LEU A 120 4.55 -14.22 -8.82
CA LEU A 120 4.73 -15.17 -9.92
C LEU A 120 6.02 -15.97 -9.76
N GLU A 121 7.11 -15.34 -9.30
CA GLU A 121 8.36 -16.03 -8.99
C GLU A 121 8.17 -17.05 -7.85
N VAL A 122 7.40 -16.74 -6.81
CA VAL A 122 7.12 -17.70 -5.72
C VAL A 122 6.24 -18.87 -6.18
N LEU A 123 5.29 -18.60 -7.08
CA LEU A 123 4.32 -19.60 -7.54
C LEU A 123 4.89 -20.54 -8.60
N TRP A 124 5.77 -20.07 -9.48
CA TRP A 124 6.26 -20.84 -10.62
C TRP A 124 7.78 -21.00 -10.68
N GLY A 125 8.54 -20.25 -9.90
CA GLY A 125 10.00 -20.38 -9.81
C GLY A 125 10.42 -21.54 -8.92
#